data_AF-A0A843YIT5-F1
#
_entry.id   AF-A0A843YIT5-F1
#
_cell.length_a   1.000
_cell.length_b   1.000
_cell.length_c   1.000
_cell.angle_alpha   90.00
_cell.angle_beta   90.00
_cell.angle_gamma   90.00
#
_symmetry.space_group_name_H-M   'P 1'
#
loop_
_entity.id
_entity.type
_entity.pdbx_description
1 polymer ?
#
loop_
_entity_poly.entity_id
_entity_poly.type
_entity_poly.pdbx_seq_one_letter_code
_entity_poly.pdbx_strand_id
1 'polypeptide(L)'
;MRNQILKQFAIIALSIAGLTPDMASAASAVIPIDPNRLADTSNGFLVVISKPGSYQLTGNLNVPNANTTAIEINADNVTIDLNGFTIQGPARCSSRPVICSPTGPGNGIHAVLRENIVIRNGYIRGMGNLGIYLETHSARVDKLNLIGNGTGAATMFGGLISNSVVKSNGGVGIFGLDIKVRENIIRDNRLFGLEAYGHSVYANNKFRGNNNNAAQVNKQPTQAGSNLCHATDCH
;
A
#
# COMPACT_ATOMS: atom_id res chain seq x y z
N MET A 1 -5.27 93.12 -19.74
CA MET A 1 -4.25 92.05 -19.82
C MET A 1 -4.74 90.93 -18.90
N ARG A 2 -5.51 89.92 -19.36
CA ARG A 2 -5.07 88.73 -20.13
C ARG A 2 -4.00 88.00 -19.29
N ASN A 3 -4.15 86.80 -18.71
CA ASN A 3 -4.81 85.59 -19.20
C ASN A 3 -4.86 84.50 -18.09
N GLN A 4 -5.93 83.70 -18.11
CA GLN A 4 -5.97 82.24 -17.98
C GLN A 4 -5.59 81.52 -16.67
N ILE A 5 -6.67 81.12 -15.99
CA ILE A 5 -6.93 79.83 -15.35
C ILE A 5 -6.12 78.67 -15.97
N LEU A 6 -5.30 77.98 -15.17
CA LEU A 6 -4.88 76.61 -15.46
C LEU A 6 -5.38 75.68 -14.35
N LYS A 7 -6.32 74.82 -14.75
CA LYS A 7 -6.79 73.63 -14.04
C LYS A 7 -5.64 72.62 -14.01
N GLN A 8 -5.19 72.21 -12.83
CA GLN A 8 -4.42 70.96 -12.70
C GLN A 8 -5.34 69.90 -12.11
N PHE A 9 -5.54 68.86 -12.91
CA PHE A 9 -6.38 67.71 -12.66
C PHE A 9 -5.77 66.87 -11.53
N ALA A 10 -6.54 66.64 -10.46
CA ALA A 10 -6.24 65.59 -9.50
C ALA A 10 -6.53 64.23 -10.16
N ILE A 11 -5.49 63.47 -10.47
CA ILE A 11 -5.62 62.06 -10.87
C ILE A 11 -5.62 61.24 -9.57
N ILE A 12 -6.81 60.84 -9.12
CA ILE A 12 -6.94 59.79 -8.09
C ILE A 12 -6.78 58.47 -8.83
N ALA A 13 -5.59 57.87 -8.76
CA ALA A 13 -5.38 56.50 -9.19
C ALA A 13 -6.00 55.57 -8.14
N LEU A 14 -7.20 55.08 -8.40
CA LEU A 14 -7.85 54.04 -7.61
C LEU A 14 -7.17 52.70 -7.96
N SER A 15 -6.11 52.35 -7.23
CA SER A 15 -5.49 51.04 -7.30
C SER A 15 -6.44 50.02 -6.67
N ILE A 16 -7.26 49.37 -7.49
CA ILE A 16 -7.96 48.15 -7.10
C ILE A 16 -6.86 47.07 -7.01
N ALA A 17 -6.31 46.89 -5.82
CA ALA A 17 -5.56 45.69 -5.50
C ALA A 17 -6.55 44.53 -5.58
N GLY A 18 -6.61 43.90 -6.75
CA GLY A 18 -7.33 42.65 -6.95
C GLY A 18 -6.71 41.62 -6.01
N LEU A 19 -7.42 41.34 -4.92
CA LEU A 19 -7.25 40.11 -4.17
C LEU A 19 -7.62 38.99 -5.15
N THR A 20 -6.63 38.45 -5.85
CA THR A 20 -6.79 37.12 -6.43
C THR A 20 -7.02 36.21 -5.23
N PRO A 21 -8.16 35.52 -5.11
CA PRO A 21 -8.26 34.46 -4.11
C PRO A 21 -7.15 33.48 -4.45
N ASP A 22 -6.18 33.34 -3.54
CA ASP A 22 -5.24 32.23 -3.57
C ASP A 22 -6.09 30.97 -3.73
N MET A 23 -6.01 30.35 -4.90
CA MET A 23 -6.44 28.97 -5.05
C MET A 23 -5.41 28.11 -4.33
N ALA A 24 -5.37 28.25 -3.00
CA ALA A 24 -4.86 27.21 -2.13
C ALA A 24 -5.75 26.01 -2.41
N SER A 25 -5.26 25.11 -3.25
CA SER A 25 -5.82 23.77 -3.40
C SER A 25 -6.08 23.26 -1.98
N ALA A 26 -7.35 23.00 -1.67
CA ALA A 26 -7.71 22.31 -0.45
C ALA A 26 -7.19 20.87 -0.59
N ALA A 27 -5.88 20.69 -0.40
CA ALA A 27 -5.32 19.38 -0.15
C ALA A 27 -6.12 18.82 1.02
N SER A 28 -6.90 17.76 0.78
CA SER A 28 -7.65 17.11 1.85
C SER A 28 -6.68 16.84 3.00
N ALA A 29 -7.01 17.34 4.19
CA ALA A 29 -6.13 17.22 5.34
C ALA A 29 -5.75 15.75 5.55
N VAL A 30 -4.45 15.48 5.71
CA VAL A 30 -3.96 14.15 6.03
C VAL A 30 -4.43 13.80 7.44
N ILE A 31 -5.16 12.70 7.57
CA ILE A 31 -5.72 12.22 8.83
C ILE A 31 -4.65 11.33 9.51
N PRO A 32 -4.14 11.73 10.69
CA PRO A 32 -3.16 10.92 11.39
C PRO A 32 -3.77 9.64 11.94
N ILE A 33 -3.04 8.54 11.82
CA ILE A 33 -3.29 7.30 12.55
C ILE A 33 -2.28 7.27 13.70
N ASP A 34 -2.77 7.53 14.91
CA ASP A 34 -1.97 7.55 16.15
C ASP A 34 -1.86 6.14 16.75
N PRO A 35 -0.64 5.58 16.92
CA PRO A 35 -0.46 4.28 17.58
C PRO A 35 -0.86 4.26 19.06
N ASN A 36 -0.93 5.42 19.72
CA ASN A 36 -1.27 5.53 21.14
C ASN A 36 -2.77 5.64 21.40
N ARG A 37 -3.59 5.64 20.35
CA ARG A 37 -5.04 5.54 20.50
C ARG A 37 -5.38 4.24 21.23
N LEU A 38 -6.38 4.28 22.11
CA LEU A 38 -6.85 3.07 22.78
C LEU A 38 -7.28 2.05 21.72
N ALA A 39 -6.64 0.88 21.74
CA ALA A 39 -6.91 -0.20 20.82
C ALA A 39 -8.29 -0.81 21.15
N ASP A 40 -9.31 -0.49 20.35
CA ASP A 40 -10.60 -1.17 20.44
C ASP A 40 -10.58 -2.45 19.58
N THR A 41 -9.91 -3.48 20.09
CA THR A 41 -9.81 -4.78 19.41
C THR A 41 -11.02 -5.68 19.66
N SER A 42 -12.12 -5.16 20.24
CA SER A 42 -13.32 -5.96 20.54
C SER A 42 -13.90 -6.61 19.28
N ASN A 43 -13.75 -5.95 18.13
CA ASN A 43 -14.18 -6.42 16.82
C ASN A 43 -13.06 -7.07 15.99
N GLY A 44 -11.89 -7.32 16.58
CA GLY A 44 -10.75 -7.92 15.89
C GLY A 44 -9.93 -6.95 15.02
N PHE A 45 -10.18 -5.64 15.09
CA PHE A 45 -9.47 -4.61 14.32
C PHE A 45 -8.75 -3.62 15.24
N LEU A 46 -7.53 -3.21 14.92
CA LEU A 46 -6.83 -2.15 15.67
C LEU A 46 -7.23 -0.75 15.18
N VAL A 47 -7.40 -0.59 13.86
CA VAL A 47 -7.83 0.63 13.16
C VAL A 47 -8.98 0.33 12.22
N VAL A 48 -10.03 1.16 12.25
CA VAL A 48 -11.13 1.11 11.30
C VAL A 48 -11.23 2.47 10.61
N ILE A 49 -11.15 2.46 9.28
CA ILE A 49 -11.30 3.64 8.43
C ILE A 49 -12.67 3.55 7.75
N SER A 50 -13.63 4.35 8.21
CA SER A 50 -15.00 4.34 7.67
C SER A 50 -15.34 5.56 6.81
N LYS A 51 -14.35 6.40 6.48
CA LYS A 51 -14.53 7.58 5.64
C LYS A 51 -13.44 7.65 4.57
N PRO A 52 -13.79 8.10 3.34
CA PRO A 52 -12.78 8.44 2.33
C PRO A 52 -11.76 9.44 2.87
N GLY A 53 -10.53 9.41 2.35
CA GLY A 53 -9.50 10.37 2.74
C GLY A 53 -8.08 9.87 2.62
N SER A 54 -7.15 10.77 2.93
CA SER A 54 -5.72 10.45 3.04
C SER A 54 -5.35 10.26 4.50
N TYR A 55 -4.81 9.10 4.84
CA TYR A 55 -4.42 8.70 6.18
C TYR A 55 -2.91 8.48 6.23
N GLN A 56 -2.28 8.82 7.35
CA GLN A 56 -0.85 8.64 7.52
C GLN A 56 -0.51 8.09 8.91
N LEU A 57 0.36 7.08 8.98
CA LEU A 57 0.90 6.63 10.27
C LEU A 57 1.78 7.72 10.88
N THR A 58 1.61 7.94 12.19
CA THR A 58 2.47 8.82 12.99
C THR A 58 3.48 8.05 13.83
N GLY A 59 3.40 6.72 13.83
CA GLY A 59 4.33 5.80 14.49
C GLY A 59 4.04 4.35 14.14
N ASN A 60 4.81 3.42 14.70
CA ASN A 60 4.62 1.98 14.47
C ASN A 60 3.33 1.49 15.13
N LEU A 61 2.57 0.66 14.42
CA LEU A 61 1.43 -0.07 14.97
C LEU A 61 1.88 -1.45 15.44
N ASN A 62 1.66 -1.77 16.72
CA ASN A 62 1.91 -3.11 17.27
C ASN A 62 0.58 -3.85 17.39
N VAL A 63 0.43 -4.93 16.62
CA VAL A 63 -0.77 -5.76 16.59
C VAL A 63 -0.67 -6.81 17.71
N PRO A 64 -1.66 -6.89 18.62
CA PRO A 64 -1.49 -7.59 19.89
C PRO A 64 -1.47 -9.12 19.77
N ASN A 65 -2.09 -9.70 18.75
CA ASN A 65 -2.16 -11.14 18.55
C ASN A 65 -2.32 -11.47 17.04
N ALA A 66 -2.20 -12.75 16.69
CA ALA A 66 -2.23 -13.21 15.30
C ALA A 66 -3.63 -13.16 14.65
N ASN A 67 -4.68 -12.92 15.44
CA ASN A 67 -6.06 -12.88 14.99
C ASN A 67 -6.57 -11.45 14.74
N THR A 68 -5.81 -10.44 15.18
CA THR A 68 -6.19 -9.03 15.00
C THR A 68 -5.70 -8.50 13.65
N THR A 69 -6.61 -7.87 12.91
CA THR A 69 -6.27 -7.10 11.72
C THR A 69 -5.84 -5.68 12.12
N ALA A 70 -4.75 -5.16 11.56
CA ALA A 70 -4.23 -3.86 12.00
C ALA A 70 -5.08 -2.70 11.48
N ILE A 71 -5.39 -2.66 10.18
CA ILE A 71 -6.24 -1.62 9.58
C ILE A 71 -7.32 -2.26 8.71
N GLU A 72 -8.57 -2.01 9.07
CA GLU A 72 -9.77 -2.34 8.32
C GLU A 72 -10.27 -1.11 7.54
N ILE A 73 -10.50 -1.25 6.24
CA ILE A 73 -10.98 -0.15 5.40
C ILE A 73 -12.43 -0.41 4.97
N ASN A 74 -13.33 0.43 5.48
CA ASN A 74 -14.76 0.43 5.24
C ASN A 74 -15.25 1.59 4.36
N ALA A 75 -14.37 2.20 3.58
CA ALA A 75 -14.70 3.27 2.65
C ALA A 75 -13.87 3.20 1.37
N ASP A 76 -14.41 3.76 0.28
CA ASP A 76 -13.71 3.96 -0.98
C ASP A 76 -12.81 5.21 -0.93
N ASN A 77 -11.93 5.35 -1.91
CA ASN A 77 -11.06 6.52 -2.09
C ASN A 77 -10.20 6.78 -0.84
N VAL A 78 -9.54 5.73 -0.36
CA VAL A 78 -8.67 5.76 0.81
C VAL A 78 -7.22 5.64 0.38
N THR A 79 -6.40 6.61 0.80
CA THR A 79 -4.95 6.49 0.72
C THR A 79 -4.40 6.27 2.12
N ILE A 80 -3.57 5.26 2.31
CA ILE A 80 -2.78 5.03 3.52
C ILE A 80 -1.31 5.19 3.16
N ASP A 81 -0.68 6.19 3.76
CA ASP A 81 0.77 6.35 3.75
C ASP A 81 1.33 5.83 5.08
N LEU A 82 2.13 4.77 5.04
CA LEU A 82 2.76 4.24 6.23
C LEU A 82 3.93 5.12 6.70
N ASN A 83 4.33 6.14 5.93
CA ASN A 83 5.31 7.15 6.29
C ASN A 83 6.65 6.57 6.81
N GLY A 84 7.08 5.44 6.25
CA GLY A 84 8.27 4.70 6.67
C GLY A 84 8.09 3.87 7.95
N PHE A 85 6.95 3.98 8.65
CA PHE A 85 6.65 3.20 9.83
C PHE A 85 6.22 1.76 9.50
N THR A 86 6.12 0.98 10.57
CA THR A 86 5.85 -0.45 10.53
C THR A 86 4.50 -0.77 11.14
N ILE A 87 3.72 -1.61 10.44
CA ILE A 87 2.68 -2.44 11.05
C ILE A 87 3.33 -3.78 11.44
N GLN A 88 3.36 -4.06 12.73
CA GLN A 88 4.08 -5.19 13.32
C GLN A 88 3.11 -6.16 13.97
N GLY A 89 2.98 -7.37 13.42
CA GLY A 89 2.28 -8.48 14.06
C GLY A 89 3.18 -9.38 14.92
N PRO A 90 2.61 -10.35 15.65
CA PRO A 90 3.36 -11.22 16.55
C PRO A 90 4.05 -12.40 15.85
N ALA A 91 3.70 -12.71 14.59
CA ALA A 91 4.25 -13.85 13.88
C ALA A 91 5.75 -13.68 13.66
N ARG A 92 6.48 -14.80 13.78
CA ARG A 92 7.90 -14.91 13.47
C ARG A 92 8.07 -16.07 12.48
N CYS A 93 8.84 -15.84 11.43
CA CYS A 93 9.07 -16.82 10.39
C CYS A 93 10.54 -17.27 10.38
N SER A 94 10.77 -18.57 10.22
CA SER A 94 12.09 -19.15 9.95
C SER A 94 12.59 -18.75 8.54
N SER A 95 13.89 -18.97 8.30
CA SER A 95 14.51 -18.64 7.02
C SER A 95 14.19 -19.65 5.92
N ARG A 96 14.47 -20.96 6.11
CA ARG A 96 14.17 -22.05 5.14
C ARG A 96 14.03 -23.43 5.86
N PRO A 97 12.98 -24.22 5.59
CA PRO A 97 11.72 -23.80 4.96
C PRO A 97 11.09 -22.67 5.78
N VAL A 98 10.36 -21.78 5.12
CA VAL A 98 9.66 -20.69 5.82
C VAL A 98 8.46 -21.29 6.56
N ILE A 99 8.54 -21.24 7.88
CA ILE A 99 7.50 -21.67 8.81
C ILE A 99 7.26 -20.48 9.74
N CYS A 100 6.00 -20.07 9.85
CA CYS A 100 5.61 -18.91 10.64
C CYS A 100 4.78 -19.35 11.85
N SER A 101 4.98 -18.70 12.99
CA SER A 101 4.18 -18.90 14.20
C SER A 101 4.23 -17.65 15.11
N PRO A 102 3.14 -17.32 15.82
CA PRO A 102 1.78 -17.85 15.63
C PRO A 102 1.16 -17.36 14.31
N THR A 103 0.30 -18.18 13.71
CA THR A 103 -0.58 -17.79 12.58
C THR A 103 -2.02 -17.63 13.07
N GLY A 104 -2.81 -16.84 12.36
CA GLY A 104 -4.22 -16.55 12.65
C GLY A 104 -4.86 -15.79 11.49
N PRO A 105 -6.12 -15.35 11.57
CA PRO A 105 -6.79 -14.62 10.48
C PRO A 105 -6.39 -13.13 10.36
N GLY A 106 -5.60 -12.59 11.29
CA GLY A 106 -5.29 -11.16 11.36
C GLY A 106 -4.39 -10.68 10.22
N ASN A 107 -4.89 -9.71 9.44
CA ASN A 107 -4.18 -9.08 8.32
C ASN A 107 -3.50 -7.78 8.72
N GLY A 108 -2.47 -7.34 7.98
CA GLY A 108 -1.91 -6.01 8.20
C GLY A 108 -2.89 -4.91 7.78
N ILE A 109 -3.31 -4.95 6.52
CA ILE A 109 -4.35 -4.06 5.98
C ILE A 109 -5.36 -4.90 5.21
N HIS A 110 -6.65 -4.66 5.45
CA HIS A 110 -7.75 -5.42 4.87
C HIS A 110 -8.82 -4.48 4.30
N ALA A 111 -9.33 -4.82 3.11
CA ALA A 111 -10.48 -4.18 2.49
C ALA A 111 -11.22 -5.18 1.59
N VAL A 112 -12.55 -5.18 1.65
CA VAL A 112 -13.43 -6.03 0.83
C VAL A 112 -14.54 -5.17 0.23
N LEU A 113 -14.80 -5.34 -1.07
CA LEU A 113 -15.81 -4.60 -1.82
C LEU A 113 -15.62 -3.07 -1.68
N ARG A 114 -14.37 -2.62 -1.88
CA ARG A 114 -13.98 -1.20 -1.90
C ARG A 114 -13.28 -0.83 -3.19
N GLU A 115 -13.22 0.46 -3.48
CA GLU A 115 -12.58 1.02 -4.66
C GLU A 115 -11.57 2.12 -4.34
N ASN A 116 -10.57 2.26 -5.21
CA ASN A 116 -9.53 3.29 -5.16
C ASN A 116 -8.76 3.30 -3.83
N ILE A 117 -8.24 2.13 -3.47
CA ILE A 117 -7.41 1.95 -2.27
C ILE A 117 -5.93 2.09 -2.63
N VAL A 118 -5.24 3.03 -1.99
CA VAL A 118 -3.80 3.22 -2.15
C VAL A 118 -3.09 2.94 -0.84
N ILE A 119 -2.07 2.08 -0.86
CA ILE A 119 -1.23 1.77 0.31
C ILE A 119 0.23 1.98 -0.10
N ARG A 120 0.98 2.81 0.65
CA ARG A 120 2.36 3.12 0.27
C ARG A 120 3.34 3.38 1.41
N ASN A 121 4.62 3.30 1.07
CA ASN A 121 5.77 3.80 1.84
C ASN A 121 5.92 3.25 3.27
N GLY A 122 6.28 1.98 3.44
CA GLY A 122 6.59 1.46 4.77
C GLY A 122 6.73 -0.05 4.84
N TYR A 123 6.45 -0.59 6.02
CA TYR A 123 6.66 -2.00 6.34
C TYR A 123 5.40 -2.63 6.92
N ILE A 124 5.06 -3.82 6.44
CA ILE A 124 4.04 -4.68 7.06
C ILE A 124 4.68 -6.04 7.29
N ARG A 125 4.81 -6.43 8.56
CA ARG A 125 5.58 -7.62 8.90
C ARG A 125 5.02 -8.39 10.07
N GLY A 126 5.22 -9.70 10.07
CA GLY A 126 4.85 -10.56 11.18
C GLY A 126 3.34 -10.68 11.40
N MET A 127 2.51 -10.39 10.40
CA MET A 127 1.06 -10.55 10.53
C MET A 127 0.69 -12.04 10.64
N GLY A 128 -0.39 -12.35 11.36
CA GLY A 128 -0.83 -13.72 11.58
C GLY A 128 -1.31 -14.42 10.30
N ASN A 129 -1.92 -13.64 9.39
CA ASN A 129 -2.37 -14.07 8.08
C ASN A 129 -1.52 -13.41 6.98
N LEU A 130 -2.10 -12.44 6.27
CA LEU A 130 -1.49 -11.73 5.16
C LEU A 130 -0.97 -10.37 5.63
N GLY A 131 0.03 -9.84 4.93
CA GLY A 131 0.37 -8.44 5.07
C GLY A 131 -0.77 -7.55 4.56
N ILE A 132 -1.29 -7.86 3.38
CA ILE A 132 -2.36 -7.13 2.70
C ILE A 132 -3.39 -8.10 2.12
N TYR A 133 -4.67 -7.81 2.34
CA TYR A 133 -5.78 -8.45 1.64
C TYR A 133 -6.70 -7.36 1.06
N LEU A 134 -6.79 -7.28 -0.27
CA LEU A 134 -7.60 -6.29 -0.98
C LEU A 134 -8.47 -6.99 -2.03
N GLU A 135 -9.73 -7.18 -1.69
CA GLU A 135 -10.76 -7.61 -2.63
C GLU A 135 -11.45 -6.35 -3.19
N THR A 136 -10.78 -5.72 -4.16
CA THR A 136 -11.08 -4.37 -4.65
C THR A 136 -10.83 -4.26 -6.15
N HIS A 137 -11.73 -3.66 -6.94
CA HIS A 137 -11.53 -3.53 -8.40
C HIS A 137 -10.36 -2.60 -8.80
N SER A 138 -9.96 -1.68 -7.91
CA SER A 138 -8.92 -0.68 -8.15
C SER A 138 -8.11 -0.45 -6.88
N ALA A 139 -6.90 -1.02 -6.85
CA ALA A 139 -5.93 -0.80 -5.78
C ALA A 139 -4.54 -0.45 -6.31
N ARG A 140 -3.78 0.29 -5.52
CA ARG A 140 -2.36 0.54 -5.74
C ARG A 140 -1.58 0.28 -4.46
N VAL A 141 -0.67 -0.68 -4.51
CA VAL A 141 0.32 -0.97 -3.47
C VAL A 141 1.69 -0.55 -3.99
N ASP A 142 2.36 0.38 -3.33
CA ASP A 142 3.64 0.92 -3.82
C ASP A 142 4.67 1.13 -2.71
N LYS A 143 5.94 0.78 -2.95
CA LYS A 143 7.05 1.02 -2.00
C LYS A 143 6.81 0.42 -0.61
N LEU A 144 6.36 -0.83 -0.56
CA LEU A 144 6.18 -1.57 0.69
C LEU A 144 7.23 -2.66 0.87
N ASN A 145 7.50 -2.96 2.14
CA ASN A 145 8.22 -4.15 2.58
C ASN A 145 7.22 -5.10 3.27
N LEU A 146 6.82 -6.16 2.58
CA LEU A 146 5.89 -7.17 3.06
C LEU A 146 6.69 -8.42 3.48
N ILE A 147 6.95 -8.55 4.79
CA ILE A 147 7.97 -9.47 5.30
C ILE A 147 7.43 -10.39 6.39
N GLY A 148 7.63 -11.70 6.25
CA GLY A 148 7.40 -12.61 7.37
C GLY A 148 5.96 -12.67 7.85
N ASN A 149 4.99 -12.55 6.93
CA ASN A 149 3.57 -12.70 7.23
C ASN A 149 3.17 -14.19 7.14
N GLY A 150 2.25 -14.61 7.99
CA GLY A 150 1.98 -16.00 8.31
C GLY A 150 1.58 -16.90 7.15
N THR A 151 0.71 -16.42 6.26
CA THR A 151 0.14 -17.22 5.16
C THR A 151 0.50 -16.69 3.77
N GLY A 152 0.95 -15.44 3.66
CA GLY A 152 1.31 -14.79 2.39
C GLY A 152 1.54 -13.30 2.56
N ALA A 153 2.02 -12.61 1.54
CA ALA A 153 2.32 -11.18 1.66
C ALA A 153 1.15 -10.30 1.22
N ALA A 154 0.69 -10.44 -0.03
CA ALA A 154 -0.42 -9.67 -0.58
C ALA A 154 -1.37 -10.54 -1.39
N THR A 155 -2.67 -10.39 -1.12
CA THR A 155 -3.77 -10.93 -1.92
C THR A 155 -4.54 -9.75 -2.51
N MET A 156 -4.68 -9.70 -3.84
CA MET A 156 -5.32 -8.58 -4.53
C MET A 156 -6.25 -9.06 -5.68
N PHE A 157 -7.41 -8.44 -5.83
CA PHE A 157 -8.39 -8.75 -6.90
C PHE A 157 -8.59 -7.55 -7.83
N GLY A 158 -7.57 -7.23 -8.61
CA GLY A 158 -7.48 -6.01 -9.41
C GLY A 158 -6.45 -5.03 -8.87
N GLY A 159 -5.92 -4.20 -9.77
CA GLY A 159 -4.98 -3.13 -9.42
C GLY A 159 -3.51 -3.45 -9.69
N LEU A 160 -2.63 -2.81 -8.92
CA LEU A 160 -1.20 -2.76 -9.17
C LEU A 160 -0.42 -2.89 -7.86
N ILE A 161 0.59 -3.76 -7.85
CA ILE A 161 1.66 -3.76 -6.85
C ILE A 161 3.01 -3.46 -7.50
N SER A 162 3.69 -2.42 -7.00
CA SER A 162 4.98 -1.98 -7.54
C SER A 162 6.02 -1.56 -6.51
N ASN A 163 7.28 -1.54 -6.94
CA ASN A 163 8.41 -1.01 -6.18
C ASN A 163 8.54 -1.60 -4.77
N SER A 164 8.08 -2.83 -4.57
CA SER A 164 7.94 -3.44 -3.25
C SER A 164 8.87 -4.63 -3.07
N VAL A 165 9.20 -4.91 -1.81
CA VAL A 165 9.96 -6.08 -1.39
C VAL A 165 9.02 -7.06 -0.72
N VAL A 166 8.89 -8.26 -1.27
CA VAL A 166 8.03 -9.32 -0.77
C VAL A 166 8.88 -10.51 -0.36
N LYS A 167 9.02 -10.74 0.95
CA LYS A 167 10.06 -11.62 1.47
C LYS A 167 9.63 -12.54 2.61
N SER A 168 10.03 -13.80 2.56
CA SER A 168 9.97 -14.73 3.70
C SER A 168 8.57 -14.88 4.29
N ASN A 169 7.53 -14.81 3.46
CA ASN A 169 6.15 -15.04 3.89
C ASN A 169 5.83 -16.54 3.87
N GLY A 170 4.98 -16.98 4.78
CA GLY A 170 4.67 -18.39 5.03
C GLY A 170 3.81 -19.07 3.96
N GLY A 171 3.47 -18.38 2.88
CA GLY A 171 2.83 -18.96 1.69
C GLY A 171 3.26 -18.25 0.42
N VAL A 172 2.30 -17.84 -0.43
CA VAL A 172 2.56 -17.14 -1.68
C VAL A 172 3.05 -15.71 -1.38
N GLY A 173 4.03 -15.23 -2.15
CA GLY A 173 4.47 -13.84 -2.06
C GLY A 173 3.34 -12.88 -2.43
N ILE A 174 2.90 -12.92 -3.69
CA ILE A 174 1.79 -12.14 -4.21
C ILE A 174 0.79 -13.09 -4.87
N PHE A 175 -0.45 -13.07 -4.39
CA PHE A 175 -1.58 -13.76 -4.99
C PHE A 175 -2.55 -12.75 -5.62
N GLY A 176 -3.15 -13.07 -6.77
CA GLY A 176 -4.28 -12.26 -7.23
C GLY A 176 -4.96 -12.64 -8.53
N LEU A 177 -6.01 -11.89 -8.84
CA LEU A 177 -6.80 -11.98 -10.06
C LEU A 177 -6.80 -10.59 -10.74
N ASP A 178 -6.56 -10.54 -12.05
CA ASP A 178 -6.54 -9.29 -12.84
C ASP A 178 -5.58 -8.21 -12.32
N ILE A 179 -4.40 -8.62 -11.83
CA ILE A 179 -3.41 -7.71 -11.22
C ILE A 179 -2.23 -7.40 -12.13
N LYS A 180 -1.65 -6.21 -11.94
CA LYS A 180 -0.37 -5.82 -12.51
C LYS A 180 0.72 -5.90 -11.44
N VAL A 181 1.81 -6.62 -11.74
CA VAL A 181 2.93 -6.80 -10.82
C VAL A 181 4.20 -6.30 -11.48
N ARG A 182 4.78 -5.20 -10.99
CA ARG A 182 6.00 -4.66 -11.60
C ARG A 182 7.04 -4.11 -10.67
N GLU A 183 8.31 -4.18 -11.05
CA GLU A 183 9.41 -3.54 -10.33
C GLU A 183 9.54 -4.02 -8.87
N ASN A 184 9.15 -5.26 -8.60
CA ASN A 184 9.20 -5.85 -7.26
C ASN A 184 10.41 -6.77 -7.10
N ILE A 185 10.89 -6.89 -5.86
CA ILE A 185 11.82 -7.93 -5.43
C ILE A 185 11.06 -8.95 -4.60
N ILE A 186 10.83 -10.14 -5.16
CA ILE A 186 9.97 -11.16 -4.58
C ILE A 186 10.81 -12.40 -4.29
N ARG A 187 11.05 -12.72 -3.03
CA ARG A 187 12.04 -13.74 -2.67
C ARG A 187 11.75 -14.52 -1.42
N ASP A 188 12.27 -15.73 -1.39
CA ASP A 188 12.30 -16.56 -0.19
C ASP A 188 10.90 -16.80 0.40
N ASN A 189 9.81 -16.70 -0.37
CA ASN A 189 8.46 -17.04 0.09
C ASN A 189 8.26 -18.56 0.06
N ARG A 190 7.45 -19.09 0.98
CA ARG A 190 7.28 -20.56 1.14
C ARG A 190 6.79 -21.23 -0.15
N LEU A 191 5.82 -20.60 -0.82
CA LEU A 191 5.24 -21.05 -2.09
C LEU A 191 5.72 -20.14 -3.23
N PHE A 192 4.97 -20.07 -4.33
CA PHE A 192 5.30 -19.19 -5.47
C PHE A 192 5.60 -17.75 -5.02
N GLY A 193 6.50 -17.09 -5.74
CA GLY A 193 6.69 -15.66 -5.59
C GLY A 193 5.46 -14.91 -6.09
N LEU A 194 4.93 -15.33 -7.25
CA LEU A 194 3.71 -14.81 -7.83
C LEU A 194 2.80 -15.98 -8.25
N GLU A 195 1.57 -15.96 -7.74
CA GLU A 195 0.49 -16.81 -8.21
C GLU A 195 -0.66 -15.90 -8.65
N ALA A 196 -0.90 -15.78 -9.96
CA ALA A 196 -1.92 -14.87 -10.45
C ALA A 196 -2.73 -15.48 -11.59
N TYR A 197 -3.93 -14.96 -11.81
CA TYR A 197 -4.91 -15.50 -12.75
C TYR A 197 -5.60 -14.38 -13.55
N GLY A 198 -6.47 -14.75 -14.49
CA GLY A 198 -7.21 -13.81 -15.33
C GLY A 198 -6.29 -13.04 -16.27
N HIS A 199 -6.54 -11.75 -16.44
CA HIS A 199 -5.76 -10.82 -17.26
C HIS A 199 -4.52 -10.26 -16.55
N SER A 200 -4.00 -11.01 -15.57
CA SER A 200 -2.83 -10.58 -14.80
C SER A 200 -1.58 -10.49 -15.68
N VAL A 201 -0.76 -9.47 -15.42
CA VAL A 201 0.49 -9.20 -16.14
C VAL A 201 1.61 -8.92 -15.15
N TYR A 202 2.81 -9.46 -15.43
CA TYR A 202 3.99 -9.16 -14.62
C TYR A 202 5.19 -8.74 -15.46
N ALA A 203 5.87 -7.67 -15.03
CA ALA A 203 6.99 -7.08 -15.75
C ALA A 203 8.05 -6.48 -14.83
N ASN A 204 9.33 -6.56 -15.20
CA ASN A 204 10.42 -5.88 -14.51
C ASN A 204 10.60 -6.33 -13.04
N ASN A 205 10.24 -7.58 -12.72
CA ASN A 205 10.38 -8.12 -11.37
C ASN A 205 11.64 -8.98 -11.22
N LYS A 206 12.11 -9.11 -9.97
CA LYS A 206 13.20 -10.01 -9.58
C LYS A 206 12.68 -11.07 -8.62
N PHE A 207 12.67 -12.32 -9.06
CA PHE A 207 12.28 -13.49 -8.29
C PHE A 207 13.48 -14.32 -7.87
N ARG A 208 13.52 -14.76 -6.60
CA ARG A 208 14.56 -15.69 -6.14
C ARG A 208 14.11 -16.51 -4.93
N GLY A 209 14.30 -17.82 -5.01
CA GLY A 209 14.19 -18.68 -3.82
C GLY A 209 12.80 -18.81 -3.24
N ASN A 210 11.78 -18.39 -3.98
CA ASN A 210 10.41 -18.75 -3.68
C ASN A 210 10.19 -20.23 -3.97
N ASN A 211 9.18 -20.83 -3.36
CA ASN A 211 8.74 -22.19 -3.65
C ASN A 211 9.88 -23.22 -3.53
N ASN A 212 10.73 -23.09 -2.50
CA ASN A 212 11.93 -23.91 -2.32
C ASN A 212 12.87 -23.93 -3.55
N ASN A 213 13.10 -22.77 -4.17
CA ASN A 213 13.82 -22.62 -5.45
C ASN A 213 13.20 -23.36 -6.65
N ALA A 214 11.96 -23.84 -6.57
CA ALA A 214 11.24 -24.38 -7.73
C ALA A 214 10.69 -23.25 -8.61
N ALA A 215 9.60 -23.50 -9.34
CA ALA A 215 8.95 -22.49 -10.16
C ALA A 215 8.58 -21.24 -9.33
N GLN A 216 9.03 -20.08 -9.80
CA GLN A 216 8.84 -18.79 -9.10
C GLN A 216 7.46 -18.17 -9.35
N VAL A 217 6.86 -18.48 -10.51
CA VAL A 217 5.55 -18.00 -10.97
C VAL A 217 4.72 -19.21 -11.43
N ASN A 218 3.40 -19.19 -11.25
CA ASN A 218 2.49 -20.28 -11.64
C ASN A 218 2.22 -20.41 -13.16
N LYS A 219 2.93 -19.62 -14.01
CA LYS A 219 2.82 -19.60 -15.48
C LYS A 219 1.44 -19.27 -16.07
N GLN A 220 0.51 -18.80 -15.25
CA GLN A 220 -0.80 -18.32 -15.69
C GLN A 220 -0.82 -16.83 -16.11
N PRO A 221 -0.16 -15.89 -15.39
CA PRO A 221 -0.18 -14.49 -15.80
C PRO A 221 0.69 -14.26 -17.05
N THR A 222 0.33 -13.25 -17.84
CA THR A 222 1.12 -12.87 -19.01
C THR A 222 2.44 -12.23 -18.57
N GLN A 223 3.55 -12.79 -19.05
CA GLN A 223 4.86 -12.16 -18.88
C GLN A 223 5.00 -11.00 -19.86
N ALA A 224 5.36 -9.82 -19.36
CA ALA A 224 5.73 -8.67 -20.18
C ALA A 224 7.08 -8.10 -19.71
N GLY A 225 7.79 -7.40 -20.59
CA GLY A 225 9.11 -6.84 -20.26
C GLY A 225 10.12 -7.89 -19.76
N SER A 226 11.12 -7.45 -19.00
CA SER A 226 12.18 -8.32 -18.49
C SER A 226 11.85 -8.79 -17.07
N ASN A 227 11.84 -10.09 -16.79
CA ASN A 227 11.71 -10.59 -15.41
C ASN A 227 12.88 -11.52 -15.12
N LEU A 228 13.51 -11.35 -13.96
CA LEU A 228 14.67 -12.17 -13.56
C LEU A 228 14.26 -13.22 -12.53
N CYS A 229 14.35 -14.49 -12.89
CA CYS A 229 14.17 -15.65 -12.02
C CYS A 229 15.55 -16.27 -11.73
N HIS A 230 16.01 -16.25 -10.48
CA HIS A 230 17.37 -16.74 -10.12
C HIS A 230 18.52 -16.04 -10.86
N ALA A 231 18.36 -14.75 -11.15
CA ALA A 231 19.29 -13.92 -11.92
C ALA A 231 19.40 -14.24 -13.43
N THR A 232 18.53 -15.08 -13.97
CA THR A 232 18.33 -15.29 -15.41
C THR A 232 16.92 -14.87 -15.82
N ASP A 233 16.63 -14.74 -17.11
CA ASP A 233 15.27 -14.44 -17.55
C ASP A 233 14.28 -15.54 -17.14
N CYS A 234 13.06 -15.13 -16.76
CA CYS A 234 11.98 -16.07 -16.46
C CYS A 234 11.46 -16.73 -17.76
N HIS A 235 11.29 -18.06 -17.73
CA HIS A 235 10.74 -18.90 -18.79
C HIS A 235 9.64 -19.83 -18.26
#